data_AF-A0A653U970-F1
#
_entry.id   AF-A0A653U970-F1
#
_cell.length_a   1.000
_cell.length_b   1.000
_cell.length_c   1.000
_cell.angle_alpha   90.00
_cell.angle_beta   90.00
_cell.angle_gamma   90.00
#
_symmetry.space_group_name_H-M   'P 1'
#
loop_
_entity.id
_entity.type
_entity.pdbx_description
1 polymer ?
#
loop_
_entity_poly.entity_id
_entity_poly.type
_entity_poly.pdbx_seq_one_letter_code
_entity_poly.pdbx_strand_id
1 'polypeptide(L)'
;MRQPALRKPRTARIGDNGGPPLEEKKRKPATDKGEIGRTFDWRFAHRKAWKKPREITLRRQERAEALGLTYEEYTLEVLERGYFPQEQHVETIVAKRPERRRDGGVVGQSLKGMRLKK
;
A
#
# COMPACT_ATOMS: atom_id res chain seq x y z
N MET A 1 -51.01 -8.22 -5.48
CA MET A 1 -49.64 -7.82 -5.86
C MET A 1 -48.82 -9.10 -6.10
N ARG A 2 -48.31 -9.34 -7.32
CA ARG A 2 -47.44 -10.51 -7.60
C ARG A 2 -46.01 -10.16 -7.21
N GLN A 3 -45.39 -10.97 -6.36
CA GLN A 3 -43.96 -10.86 -6.10
C GLN A 3 -43.18 -11.28 -7.37
N PRO A 4 -42.11 -10.56 -7.75
CA PRO A 4 -41.27 -10.96 -8.87
C PRO A 4 -40.50 -12.23 -8.51
N ALA A 5 -40.66 -13.28 -9.30
CA ALA A 5 -39.91 -14.53 -9.15
C ALA A 5 -38.40 -14.27 -9.30
N LEU A 6 -37.61 -14.80 -8.36
CA LEU A 6 -36.14 -14.77 -8.40
C LEU A 6 -35.64 -15.36 -9.73
N ARG A 7 -34.99 -14.52 -10.55
CA ARG A 7 -34.38 -14.96 -11.81
C ARG A 7 -33.20 -15.88 -11.49
N LYS A 8 -33.20 -17.11 -12.02
CA LYS A 8 -32.04 -18.02 -11.94
C LYS A 8 -30.83 -17.36 -12.60
N PRO A 9 -29.64 -17.41 -11.98
CA PRO A 9 -28.42 -16.88 -12.58
C PRO A 9 -28.11 -17.60 -13.89
N ARG A 10 -27.72 -16.85 -14.92
CA ARG A 10 -27.31 -17.41 -16.21
C ARG A 10 -25.96 -18.10 -16.03
N THR A 11 -25.78 -19.25 -16.66
CA THR A 11 -24.49 -19.94 -16.73
C THR A 11 -23.52 -19.10 -17.56
N ALA A 12 -22.28 -18.95 -17.05
CA ALA A 12 -21.21 -18.25 -17.74
C ALA A 12 -20.90 -18.95 -19.08
N ARG A 13 -20.73 -18.17 -20.16
CA ARG A 13 -20.41 -18.63 -21.51
C ARG A 13 -18.90 -18.56 -21.77
N ILE A 14 -18.46 -19.18 -22.86
CA ILE A 14 -17.08 -19.09 -23.35
C ILE A 14 -16.76 -17.60 -23.57
N GLY A 15 -15.74 -17.09 -22.87
CA GLY A 15 -15.34 -15.67 -22.90
C GLY A 15 -15.73 -14.87 -21.65
N ASP A 16 -16.59 -15.41 -20.78
CA ASP A 16 -16.94 -14.77 -19.51
C ASP A 16 -15.87 -15.10 -18.45
N ASN A 17 -15.51 -14.10 -17.64
CA ASN A 17 -14.67 -14.29 -16.45
C ASN A 17 -15.45 -14.92 -15.26
N GLY A 18 -16.71 -15.33 -15.48
CA GLY A 18 -17.54 -16.08 -14.53
C GLY A 18 -18.01 -15.29 -13.29
N GLY A 19 -17.48 -14.08 -13.07
CA GLY A 19 -17.70 -13.31 -11.85
C GLY A 19 -17.21 -14.02 -10.58
N PRO A 20 -17.03 -13.31 -9.46
CA PRO A 20 -16.87 -13.97 -8.18
C PRO A 20 -18.15 -14.80 -7.87
N PRO A 21 -18.03 -16.04 -7.36
CA PRO A 21 -19.19 -16.84 -6.99
C PRO A 21 -20.14 -16.07 -6.07
N LEU A 22 -21.44 -16.14 -6.34
CA LEU A 22 -22.47 -15.47 -5.54
C LEU A 22 -22.62 -16.09 -4.14
N GLU A 23 -22.25 -17.36 -3.97
CA GLU A 23 -22.17 -18.02 -2.68
C GLU A 23 -20.82 -17.73 -2.02
N GLU A 24 -20.86 -17.35 -0.75
CA GLU A 24 -19.65 -17.19 0.05
C GLU A 24 -18.90 -18.52 0.12
N LYS A 25 -17.71 -18.57 -0.47
CA LYS A 25 -16.81 -19.72 -0.29
C LYS A 25 -16.53 -19.87 1.20
N LYS A 26 -16.94 -21.01 1.78
CA LYS A 26 -16.54 -21.39 3.15
C LYS A 26 -15.02 -21.29 3.24
N ARG A 27 -14.54 -20.39 4.09
CA ARG A 27 -13.10 -20.17 4.30
C ARG A 27 -12.49 -21.48 4.78
N LYS A 28 -11.71 -22.12 3.91
CA LYS A 28 -10.94 -23.30 4.28
C LYS A 28 -9.82 -22.90 5.24
N PRO A 29 -9.49 -23.72 6.25
CA PRO A 29 -8.33 -23.46 7.10
C PRO A 29 -7.06 -23.48 6.25
N ALA A 30 -6.10 -22.60 6.57
CA ALA A 30 -4.84 -22.44 5.84
C ALA A 30 -3.96 -23.71 5.78
N THR A 31 -4.33 -24.75 6.54
CA THR A 31 -3.66 -26.05 6.65
C THR A 31 -4.27 -27.13 5.73
N ASP A 32 -5.25 -26.80 4.87
CA ASP A 32 -5.84 -27.76 3.93
C ASP A 32 -4.78 -28.25 2.92
N LYS A 33 -4.87 -29.53 2.54
CA LYS A 33 -3.84 -30.24 1.77
C LYS A 33 -3.64 -29.58 0.39
N GLY A 34 -2.51 -28.90 0.21
CA GLY A 34 -2.09 -28.32 -1.08
C GLY A 34 -1.88 -26.80 -1.11
N GLU A 35 -2.22 -26.06 -0.04
CA GLU A 35 -2.15 -24.58 -0.02
C GLU A 35 -1.09 -24.02 0.94
N ILE A 36 -0.54 -24.83 1.84
CA ILE A 36 0.44 -24.39 2.86
C ILE A 36 1.65 -23.72 2.18
N GLY A 37 2.20 -24.30 1.11
CA GLY A 37 3.30 -23.68 0.34
C GLY A 37 2.90 -22.37 -0.34
N ARG A 38 1.82 -22.39 -1.13
CA ARG A 38 1.35 -21.23 -1.91
C ARG A 38 1.02 -20.00 -1.06
N THR A 39 0.46 -20.20 0.12
CA THR A 39 0.03 -19.07 0.97
C THR A 39 1.24 -18.35 1.57
N PHE A 40 2.25 -19.11 2.04
CA PHE A 40 3.48 -18.52 2.53
C PHE A 40 4.31 -17.92 1.40
N ASP A 41 4.47 -18.63 0.28
CA ASP A 41 5.19 -18.17 -0.90
C ASP A 41 4.59 -16.87 -1.44
N TRP A 42 3.26 -16.77 -1.53
CA TRP A 42 2.59 -15.53 -1.91
C TRP A 42 2.84 -14.42 -0.90
N ARG A 43 2.80 -14.71 0.41
CA ARG A 43 3.09 -13.71 1.45
C ARG A 43 4.54 -13.21 1.42
N PHE A 44 5.51 -14.07 1.07
CA PHE A 44 6.90 -13.68 0.88
C PHE A 44 7.09 -12.91 -0.43
N ALA A 45 6.52 -13.39 -1.53
CA ALA A 45 6.57 -12.74 -2.84
C ALA A 45 5.93 -11.34 -2.79
N HIS A 46 4.78 -11.22 -2.13
CA HIS A 46 4.11 -9.94 -1.88
C HIS A 46 5.05 -8.98 -1.12
N ARG A 47 5.59 -9.40 0.04
CA ARG A 47 6.53 -8.56 0.81
C ARG A 47 7.76 -8.16 -0.01
N LYS A 48 8.28 -9.05 -0.85
CA LYS A 48 9.44 -8.79 -1.71
C LYS A 48 9.09 -7.81 -2.83
N ALA A 49 7.94 -7.98 -3.47
CA ALA A 49 7.46 -7.11 -4.55
C ALA A 49 7.23 -5.68 -4.08
N TRP A 50 6.74 -5.51 -2.84
CA TRP A 50 6.53 -4.19 -2.23
C TRP A 50 7.77 -3.62 -1.53
N LYS A 51 8.93 -4.31 -1.58
CA LYS A 51 10.18 -3.78 -1.05
C LYS A 51 10.75 -2.75 -2.03
N LYS A 52 10.84 -1.49 -1.60
CA LYS A 52 11.39 -0.41 -2.41
C LYS A 52 12.87 -0.70 -2.74
N PRO A 53 13.30 -0.59 -4.01
CA PRO A 53 14.71 -0.65 -4.38
C PRO A 53 15.54 0.34 -3.55
N ARG A 54 16.74 -0.09 -3.14
CA ARG A 54 17.63 0.71 -2.28
C ARG A 54 17.94 2.07 -2.90
N GLU A 55 18.24 2.10 -4.19
CA GLU A 55 18.60 3.31 -4.94
C GLU A 55 17.48 4.36 -4.91
N ILE A 56 16.22 3.93 -5.07
CA ILE A 56 15.06 4.84 -4.98
C ILE A 56 14.93 5.41 -3.57
N THR A 57 15.16 4.58 -2.56
CA THR A 57 15.13 5.01 -1.15
C THR A 57 16.21 6.06 -0.87
N LEU A 58 17.44 5.82 -1.33
CA LEU A 58 18.56 6.75 -1.17
C LEU A 58 18.32 8.07 -1.89
N ARG A 59 17.89 8.03 -3.16
CA ARG A 59 17.58 9.24 -3.93
C ARG A 59 16.48 10.09 -3.26
N ARG A 60 15.46 9.43 -2.68
CA ARG A 60 14.41 10.13 -1.93
C ARG A 60 14.94 10.72 -0.63
N GLN A 61 15.85 10.01 0.05
CA GLN A 61 16.51 10.52 1.26
C GLN A 61 17.34 11.77 0.95
N GLU A 62 18.20 11.73 -0.06
CA GLU A 62 19.04 12.87 -0.48
C GLU A 62 18.20 14.10 -0.83
N ARG A 63 17.09 13.90 -1.56
CA ARG A 63 16.16 14.99 -1.91
C ARG A 63 15.40 15.54 -0.70
N ALA A 64 15.03 14.68 0.24
CA ALA A 64 14.40 15.12 1.48
C ALA A 64 15.39 15.98 2.30
N GLU A 65 16.63 15.52 2.43
CA GLU A 65 17.70 16.24 3.12
C GLU A 65 17.99 17.61 2.48
N ALA A 66 18.06 17.67 1.15
CA ALA A 66 18.24 18.93 0.42
C ALA A 66 17.13 19.96 0.69
N LEU A 67 15.92 19.50 0.98
CA LEU A 67 14.76 20.34 1.30
C LEU A 67 14.53 20.54 2.80
N GLY A 68 15.38 19.97 3.67
CA GLY A 68 15.17 20.00 5.13
C GLY A 68 13.94 19.21 5.62
N LEU A 69 13.45 18.28 4.80
CA LEU A 69 12.31 17.40 5.10
C LEU A 69 12.79 16.04 5.61
N THR A 70 11.92 15.31 6.31
CA THR A 70 12.19 13.89 6.58
C THR A 70 11.90 13.04 5.33
N TYR A 71 12.51 11.85 5.27
CA TYR A 71 12.21 10.85 4.24
C TYR A 71 10.71 10.59 4.07
N GLU A 72 10.02 10.49 5.20
CA GLU A 72 8.60 10.16 5.25
C GLU A 72 7.76 11.32 4.79
N GLU A 73 8.09 12.56 5.20
CA GLU A 73 7.43 13.76 4.71
C GLU A 73 7.55 13.85 3.19
N TYR A 74 8.76 13.69 2.65
CA TYR A 74 9.00 13.68 1.20
C TYR A 74 8.25 12.54 0.49
N THR A 75 8.31 11.33 1.06
CA THR A 75 7.71 10.14 0.47
C THR A 75 6.19 10.19 0.49
N LEU A 76 5.58 10.77 1.54
CA LEU A 76 4.13 10.93 1.63
C LEU A 76 3.61 11.85 0.53
N GLU A 77 4.26 12.99 0.27
CA GLU A 77 3.85 13.85 -0.84
C GLU A 77 3.92 13.14 -2.19
N VAL A 78 4.95 12.32 -2.41
CA VAL A 78 5.08 11.52 -3.64
C VAL A 78 3.98 10.45 -3.74
N LEU A 79 3.62 9.80 -2.64
CA LEU A 79 2.67 8.67 -2.66
C LEU A 79 1.20 9.13 -2.60
N GLU A 80 0.89 10.22 -1.90
CA GLU A 80 -0.48 10.71 -1.73
C GLU A 80 -0.87 11.76 -2.78
N ARG A 81 0.05 12.68 -3.09
CA ARG A 81 -0.22 13.80 -4.02
C ARG A 81 0.33 13.57 -5.42
N GLY A 82 1.23 12.61 -5.58
CA GLY A 82 1.78 12.24 -6.88
C GLY A 82 2.81 13.21 -7.46
N TYR A 83 3.32 14.17 -6.66
CA TYR A 83 4.35 15.10 -7.10
C TYR A 83 5.64 14.98 -6.28
N PHE A 84 6.76 15.40 -6.87
CA PHE A 84 8.03 15.51 -6.16
C PHE A 84 8.14 16.87 -5.47
N PRO A 85 8.27 16.93 -4.13
CA PRO A 85 8.45 18.19 -3.40
C PRO A 85 9.55 19.06 -4.01
N GLN A 86 9.27 20.36 -4.03
CA GLN A 86 10.15 21.45 -4.46
C GLN A 86 10.27 22.43 -3.30
N GLU A 87 11.18 23.40 -3.39
CA GLU A 87 11.41 24.41 -2.34
C GLU A 87 10.11 25.15 -1.94
N GLN A 88 9.31 25.56 -2.92
CA GLN A 88 8.01 26.22 -2.71
C GLN A 88 6.99 25.37 -1.91
N HIS A 89 7.15 24.05 -1.88
CA HIS A 89 6.24 23.16 -1.14
C HIS A 89 6.64 22.98 0.32
N VAL A 90 7.90 23.30 0.68
CA VAL A 90 8.47 22.99 2.00
C VAL A 90 7.68 23.65 3.11
N GLU A 91 7.35 24.94 2.97
CA GLU A 91 6.60 25.68 4.00
C GLU A 91 5.25 25.03 4.29
N THR A 92 4.52 24.64 3.23
CA THR A 92 3.21 23.98 3.37
C THR A 92 3.33 22.61 4.03
N ILE A 93 4.38 21.85 3.71
CA ILE A 93 4.62 20.53 4.30
C ILE A 93 4.97 20.68 5.79
N VAL A 94 5.84 21.63 6.14
CA VAL A 94 6.25 21.91 7.52
C VAL A 94 5.06 22.40 8.35
N ALA A 95 4.19 23.24 7.78
CA ALA A 95 3.00 23.74 8.45
C ALA A 95 2.01 22.62 8.87
N LYS A 96 2.01 21.48 8.18
CA LYS A 96 1.14 20.31 8.49
C LYS A 96 1.68 19.43 9.62
N ARG A 97 2.90 19.63 10.10
CA ARG A 97 3.49 18.81 11.18
C ARG A 97 2.62 18.73 12.46
N PRO A 98 1.98 19.80 12.95
CA PRO A 98 1.14 19.72 14.14
C PRO A 98 -0.14 18.88 13.95
N GLU A 99 -0.72 18.91 12.74
CA GLU A 99 -1.86 18.06 12.37
C GLU A 99 -1.43 16.59 12.32
N ARG A 100 -0.33 16.29 11.61
CA ARG A 100 0.22 14.93 11.55
C ARG A 100 0.53 14.35 12.93
N ARG A 101 1.03 15.16 13.88
CA ARG A 101 1.25 14.71 15.27
C ARG A 101 -0.07 14.36 15.98
N ARG A 102 -1.14 15.12 15.74
CA ARG A 102 -2.46 14.85 16.30
C ARG A 102 -3.07 13.56 15.75
N ASP A 103 -2.88 13.31 14.46
CA ASP A 103 -3.38 12.11 13.78
C ASP A 103 -2.58 10.84 14.11
N GLY A 104 -1.54 10.94 14.95
CA GLY A 104 -0.60 9.85 15.21
C GLY A 104 0.29 9.52 14.02
N GLY A 105 0.32 10.38 13.01
CA GLY A 105 1.18 10.29 11.85
C GLY A 105 2.64 10.54 12.22
N VAL A 106 3.55 9.97 11.42
CA VAL A 106 4.98 10.09 11.70
C VAL A 106 5.46 11.51 11.39
N VAL A 107 5.95 12.20 12.42
CA VAL A 107 6.55 13.53 12.31
C VAL A 107 7.94 13.46 12.90
N GLY A 108 8.96 13.67 12.07
CA GLY A 108 10.34 13.76 12.57
C GLY A 108 11.11 12.44 12.70
N GLN A 109 10.66 11.30 12.14
CA GLN A 109 11.58 10.16 11.99
C GLN A 109 12.58 10.44 10.88
N SER A 110 13.69 11.06 11.28
CA SER A 110 14.90 11.09 10.47
C SER A 110 15.44 9.67 10.36
N LEU A 111 15.73 9.22 9.13
CA LEU A 111 16.43 7.95 8.90
C LEU A 111 17.82 7.91 9.56
N LYS A 112 18.36 9.02 10.09
CA LYS A 112 19.60 9.02 10.89
C LYS A 112 19.57 8.03 12.06
N GLY A 113 18.40 7.74 12.64
CA GLY A 113 18.26 6.77 13.73
C GLY A 113 18.13 5.31 13.29
N MET A 114 17.64 5.06 12.06
CA MET A 114 17.52 3.73 11.51
C MET A 114 18.79 3.39 10.74
N ARG A 115 19.76 2.73 11.41
CA ARG A 115 20.87 2.06 10.74
C ARG A 115 20.30 1.16 9.65
N LEU A 116 20.35 1.60 8.39
CA LEU A 116 20.11 0.76 7.23
C LEU A 116 21.17 -0.33 7.30
N LYS A 117 20.81 -1.51 7.83
CA LYS A 117 21.72 -2.65 7.89
C LYS A 117 22.15 -2.99 6.46
N LYS A 118 23.47 -3.15 6.30
CA LYS A 118 24.13 -3.58 5.05
C LYS A 118 23.50 -4.84 4.49
#